data_AF-A0A150SDS3-F1
#
_entry.id   AF-A0A150SDS3-F1
#
_cell.length_a   1.000
_cell.length_b   1.000
_cell.length_c   1.000
_cell.angle_alpha   90.00
_cell.angle_beta   90.00
_cell.angle_gamma   90.00
#
_symmetry.space_group_name_H-M   'P 1'
#
loop_
_entity.id
_entity.type
_entity.pdbx_description
1 polymer ?
#
loop_
_entity_poly.entity_id
_entity_poly.type
_entity_poly.pdbx_seq_one_letter_code
_entity_poly.pdbx_strand_id
1 'polypeptide(L)'
;MSANVRDLVRELLEAGGGEPIEGGRFLPLVTLESGARVGLDSAAAWVFAPEGGGAAQAFAPERGRIFFEVLESKRDDFDASIEAAARAAGLPSEEVAFSFPAADVVRAVLARGLPSMTRLALAWLRLTEARALRADIMAVSRDPTMPVPIRDLAERLTVPE
;
A
#
# COMPACT_ATOMS: atom_id res chain seq x y z
N MET A 1 -7.68 0.64 -11.38
CA MET A 1 -8.92 -0.13 -11.18
C MET A 1 -9.98 0.35 -12.16
N SER A 2 -10.58 -0.59 -12.88
CA SER A 2 -11.63 -0.40 -13.87
C SER A 2 -12.94 0.03 -13.23
N ALA A 3 -13.82 0.68 -14.00
CA ALA A 3 -15.16 1.05 -13.54
C ALA A 3 -15.97 -0.18 -13.08
N ASN A 4 -15.82 -1.30 -13.79
CA ASN A 4 -16.53 -2.53 -13.50
C ASN A 4 -16.18 -3.10 -12.11
N VAL A 5 -14.89 -3.08 -11.72
CA VAL A 5 -14.48 -3.52 -10.38
C VAL A 5 -14.98 -2.57 -9.29
N ARG A 6 -15.00 -1.25 -9.56
CA ARG A 6 -15.55 -0.27 -8.61
C ARG A 6 -17.03 -0.52 -8.35
N ASP A 7 -17.78 -0.85 -9.40
CA ASP A 7 -19.21 -1.16 -9.28
C ASP A 7 -19.43 -2.45 -8.47
N LEU A 8 -18.64 -3.51 -8.72
CA LEU A 8 -18.70 -4.75 -7.93
C LEU A 8 -18.39 -4.52 -6.44
N VAL A 9 -17.37 -3.71 -6.12
CA VAL A 9 -17.03 -3.38 -4.73
C VAL A 9 -18.18 -2.63 -4.05
N ARG A 10 -18.78 -1.65 -4.75
CA ARG A 10 -19.92 -0.90 -4.24
C ARG A 10 -21.12 -1.82 -3.98
N GLU A 11 -21.49 -2.65 -4.95
CA GLU A 11 -22.60 -3.62 -4.82
C GLU A 11 -22.39 -4.57 -3.64
N LEU A 12 -21.17 -5.08 -3.46
CA LEU A 12 -20.83 -5.96 -2.34
C LEU A 12 -21.05 -5.28 -0.98
N LEU A 13 -20.63 -4.03 -0.85
CA LEU A 13 -20.79 -3.26 0.39
C LEU A 13 -22.25 -2.86 0.63
N GLU A 14 -22.99 -2.50 -0.42
CA GLU A 14 -24.43 -2.18 -0.35
C GLU A 14 -25.28 -3.40 0.03
N ALA A 15 -24.90 -4.60 -0.42
CA ALA A 15 -25.53 -5.87 -0.03
C ALA A 15 -25.24 -6.28 1.43
N GLY A 16 -24.51 -5.47 2.18
CA GLY A 16 -24.17 -5.72 3.58
C GLY A 16 -22.90 -6.55 3.78
N GLY A 17 -22.08 -6.71 2.73
CA GLY A 17 -20.72 -7.21 2.84
C GLY A 17 -19.78 -6.21 3.55
N GLY A 18 -18.57 -6.68 3.83
CA GLY A 18 -17.57 -5.88 4.53
C GLY A 18 -17.97 -5.48 5.97
N GLU A 19 -17.15 -4.64 6.57
CA GLU A 19 -17.27 -4.21 7.95
C GLU A 19 -17.76 -2.76 8.07
N PRO A 20 -18.49 -2.42 9.15
CA PRO A 20 -18.88 -1.04 9.41
C PRO A 20 -17.67 -0.20 9.84
N ILE A 21 -17.59 1.03 9.32
CA ILE A 21 -16.63 2.06 9.73
C ILE A 21 -17.34 3.40 9.87
N GLU A 22 -16.68 4.37 10.50
CA GLU A 22 -17.18 5.74 10.50
C GLU A 22 -17.34 6.25 9.05
N GLY A 23 -18.56 6.65 8.69
CA GLY A 23 -18.89 7.13 7.34
C GLY A 23 -19.32 6.06 6.33
N GLY A 24 -19.40 4.77 6.69
CA GLY A 24 -19.94 3.75 5.79
C GLY A 24 -19.51 2.31 6.10
N ARG A 25 -19.20 1.56 5.04
CA ARG A 25 -18.65 0.21 5.12
C ARG A 25 -17.39 0.13 4.28
N PHE A 26 -16.49 -0.76 4.65
CA PHE A 26 -15.31 -1.08 3.86
C PHE A 26 -15.10 -2.59 3.79
N LEU A 27 -14.47 -3.02 2.71
CA LEU A 27 -14.10 -4.40 2.47
C LEU A 27 -12.65 -4.60 2.94
N PRO A 28 -12.41 -5.21 4.12
CA PRO A 28 -11.06 -5.55 4.55
C PRO A 28 -10.47 -6.60 3.61
N LEU A 29 -9.23 -6.38 3.17
CA LEU A 29 -8.50 -7.29 2.28
C LEU A 29 -7.24 -7.85 2.95
N VAL A 30 -6.63 -7.09 3.86
CA VAL A 30 -5.45 -7.51 4.62
C VAL A 30 -5.59 -7.08 6.07
N THR A 31 -5.18 -7.94 7.00
CA THR A 31 -4.93 -7.59 8.40
C THR A 31 -3.42 -7.60 8.63
N LEU A 32 -2.87 -6.50 9.12
CA LEU A 32 -1.45 -6.32 9.40
C LEU A 32 -1.09 -6.93 10.77
N GLU A 33 0.21 -7.05 11.06
CA GLU A 33 0.69 -7.57 12.36
C GLU A 33 0.23 -6.70 13.53
N SER A 34 0.06 -5.40 13.30
CA SER A 34 -0.50 -4.43 14.25
C SER A 34 -2.00 -4.61 14.54
N GLY A 35 -2.69 -5.52 13.85
CA GLY A 35 -4.14 -5.64 13.88
C GLY A 35 -4.89 -4.59 13.06
N ALA A 36 -4.18 -3.60 12.49
CA ALA A 36 -4.76 -2.68 11.53
C ALA A 36 -5.17 -3.42 10.24
N ARG A 37 -6.17 -2.89 9.55
CA ARG A 37 -6.75 -3.50 8.35
C ARG A 37 -6.63 -2.57 7.16
N VAL A 38 -6.33 -3.14 6.02
CA VAL A 38 -6.24 -2.44 4.74
C VAL A 38 -7.28 -3.02 3.79
N GLY A 39 -8.02 -2.15 3.11
CA GLY A 39 -9.16 -2.58 2.30
C GLY A 39 -9.67 -1.50 1.36
N LEU A 40 -10.87 -1.71 0.83
CA LEU A 40 -11.54 -0.80 -0.11
C LEU A 40 -12.83 -0.22 0.49
N ASP A 41 -13.09 1.07 0.31
CA ASP A 41 -14.40 1.65 0.62
C ASP A 41 -15.41 1.53 -0.55
N SER A 42 -16.58 2.14 -0.41
CA SER A 42 -17.64 2.13 -1.43
C SER A 42 -17.29 2.93 -2.70
N ALA A 43 -16.30 3.81 -2.65
CA ALA A 43 -15.72 4.46 -3.82
C ALA A 43 -14.58 3.62 -4.44
N ALA A 44 -14.30 2.46 -3.85
CA ALA A 44 -13.15 1.61 -4.12
C ALA A 44 -11.83 2.39 -3.99
N ALA A 45 -11.76 3.32 -3.04
CA ALA A 45 -10.51 3.89 -2.57
C ALA A 45 -9.86 2.96 -1.56
N TRP A 46 -8.54 2.89 -1.55
CA TRP A 46 -7.80 2.15 -0.54
C TRP A 46 -7.91 2.84 0.81
N VAL A 47 -8.22 2.10 1.86
CA VAL A 47 -8.44 2.61 3.20
C VAL A 47 -7.62 1.83 4.21
N PHE A 48 -7.09 2.53 5.20
CA PHE A 48 -6.47 1.96 6.39
C PHE A 48 -7.38 2.16 7.60
N ALA A 49 -7.75 1.07 8.27
CA ALA A 49 -8.54 1.08 9.49
C ALA A 49 -7.65 0.61 10.66
N PRO A 50 -7.38 1.46 11.66
CA PRO A 50 -6.52 1.08 12.79
C PRO A 50 -7.16 -0.02 13.65
N GLU A 51 -6.32 -0.75 14.38
CA GLU A 51 -6.77 -1.68 15.41
C GLU A 51 -7.61 -0.94 16.47
N GLY A 52 -8.65 -1.58 17.02
CA GLY A 52 -9.43 -1.03 18.12
C GLY A 52 -10.56 -0.05 17.75
N GLY A 53 -10.86 0.15 16.45
CA GLY A 53 -12.11 0.78 16.01
C GLY A 53 -12.06 2.30 15.78
N GLY A 54 -10.92 2.83 15.34
CA GLY A 54 -10.81 4.24 14.92
C GLY A 54 -11.38 4.52 13.52
N ALA A 55 -11.46 5.81 13.16
CA ALA A 55 -11.88 6.25 11.84
C ALA A 55 -10.97 5.64 10.75
N ALA A 56 -11.59 4.99 9.78
CA ALA A 56 -10.87 4.47 8.64
C ALA A 56 -10.42 5.64 7.76
N GLN A 57 -9.17 5.60 7.32
CA GLN A 57 -8.53 6.71 6.61
C GLN A 57 -8.23 6.28 5.18
N ALA A 58 -8.90 6.94 4.23
CA ALA A 58 -8.60 6.77 2.82
C ALA A 58 -7.15 7.17 2.53
N PHE A 59 -6.51 6.40 1.67
CA PHE A 59 -5.18 6.68 1.17
C PHE A 59 -5.19 8.04 0.47
N ALA A 60 -4.27 8.90 0.91
CA ALA A 60 -3.92 10.12 0.23
C ALA A 60 -2.38 10.23 0.24
N PRO A 61 -1.74 10.68 -0.84
CA PRO A 61 -0.28 10.79 -0.90
C PRO A 61 0.32 11.57 0.28
N GLU A 62 -0.32 12.65 0.70
CA GLU A 62 0.08 13.47 1.85
C GLU A 62 -0.12 12.79 3.22
N ARG A 63 -0.86 11.68 3.25
CA ARG A 63 -1.16 10.87 4.44
C ARG A 63 -0.53 9.47 4.39
N GLY A 64 0.38 9.21 3.44
CA GLY A 64 0.99 7.87 3.27
C GLY A 64 1.69 7.31 4.52
N ARG A 65 1.98 8.15 5.53
CA ARG A 65 2.43 7.71 6.88
C ARG A 65 1.56 6.66 7.54
N ILE A 66 0.25 6.71 7.27
CA ILE A 66 -0.73 5.80 7.87
C ILE A 66 -0.53 4.38 7.33
N PHE A 67 0.06 4.25 6.14
CA PHE A 67 0.29 2.96 5.49
C PHE A 67 1.71 2.42 5.73
N PHE A 68 2.52 3.01 6.61
CA PHE A 68 3.89 2.50 6.84
C PHE A 68 3.91 1.06 7.36
N GLU A 69 2.89 0.69 8.12
CA GLU A 69 2.72 -0.66 8.68
C GLU A 69 2.60 -1.74 7.58
N VAL A 70 2.19 -1.39 6.35
CA VAL A 70 2.13 -2.39 5.27
C VAL A 70 3.51 -2.92 4.87
N LEU A 71 4.56 -2.11 5.12
CA LEU A 71 5.96 -2.47 4.83
C LEU A 71 6.56 -3.46 5.84
N GLU A 72 5.83 -3.79 6.91
CA GLU A 72 6.25 -4.80 7.89
C GLU A 72 6.21 -6.22 7.30
N SER A 73 5.33 -6.42 6.32
CA SER A 73 5.22 -7.68 5.56
C SER A 73 6.00 -7.62 4.25
N LYS A 74 6.41 -8.78 3.73
CA LYS A 74 6.97 -8.87 2.38
C LYS A 74 5.89 -8.51 1.35
N ARG A 75 6.31 -7.84 0.27
CA ARG A 75 5.40 -7.45 -0.82
C ARG A 75 4.58 -8.62 -1.36
N ASP A 76 5.21 -9.77 -1.56
CA ASP A 76 4.54 -10.97 -2.08
C ASP A 76 3.47 -11.50 -1.11
N ASP A 77 3.74 -11.52 0.19
CA ASP A 77 2.79 -12.00 1.21
C ASP A 77 1.60 -11.04 1.35
N PHE A 78 1.86 -9.73 1.25
CA PHE A 78 0.85 -8.69 1.24
C PHE A 78 -0.09 -8.82 0.02
N ASP A 79 0.48 -8.93 -1.17
CA ASP A 79 -0.29 -9.06 -2.41
C ASP A 79 -1.06 -10.38 -2.44
N ALA A 80 -0.47 -11.48 -2.00
CA ALA A 80 -1.16 -12.78 -1.89
C ALA A 80 -2.37 -12.71 -0.95
N SER A 81 -2.25 -11.96 0.15
CA SER A 81 -3.36 -11.75 1.09
C SER A 81 -4.50 -10.94 0.44
N ILE A 82 -4.17 -9.87 -0.28
CA ILE A 82 -5.16 -9.10 -1.06
C ILE A 82 -5.86 -10.01 -2.07
N GLU A 83 -5.10 -10.78 -2.84
CA GLU A 83 -5.66 -11.62 -3.89
C GLU A 83 -6.58 -12.70 -3.32
N ALA A 84 -6.19 -13.33 -2.21
CA ALA A 84 -7.00 -14.34 -1.55
C ALA A 84 -8.33 -13.76 -1.04
N ALA A 85 -8.28 -12.59 -0.38
CA ALA A 85 -9.49 -11.91 0.11
C ALA A 85 -10.39 -11.43 -1.04
N ALA A 86 -9.81 -10.83 -2.08
CA ALA A 86 -10.56 -10.40 -3.26
C ALA A 86 -11.23 -11.58 -3.96
N ARG A 87 -10.54 -12.72 -4.10
CA ARG A 87 -11.11 -13.94 -4.68
C ARG A 87 -12.26 -14.49 -3.84
N ALA A 88 -12.12 -14.51 -2.51
CA ALA A 88 -13.19 -14.92 -1.60
C ALA A 88 -14.42 -13.99 -1.67
N ALA A 89 -14.20 -12.71 -1.98
CA ALA A 89 -15.24 -11.71 -2.21
C ALA A 89 -15.84 -11.75 -3.63
N GLY A 90 -15.37 -12.64 -4.52
CA GLY A 90 -15.84 -12.73 -5.91
C GLY A 90 -15.32 -11.60 -6.81
N LEU A 91 -14.27 -10.89 -6.41
CA LEU A 91 -13.66 -9.80 -7.16
C LEU A 91 -12.49 -10.30 -8.04
N PRO A 92 -12.16 -9.59 -9.13
CA PRO A 92 -10.95 -9.86 -9.93
C PRO A 92 -9.66 -9.65 -9.11
N SER A 93 -9.11 -10.73 -8.55
CA SER A 93 -8.06 -10.67 -7.52
C SER A 93 -6.80 -9.92 -7.95
N GLU A 94 -6.29 -10.21 -9.15
CA GLU A 94 -5.08 -9.59 -9.68
C GLU A 94 -5.27 -8.09 -9.93
N GLU A 95 -6.43 -7.68 -10.44
CA GLU A 95 -6.72 -6.27 -10.69
C GLU A 95 -6.83 -5.48 -9.38
N VAL A 96 -7.45 -6.08 -8.36
CA VAL A 96 -7.54 -5.49 -7.02
C VAL A 96 -6.14 -5.32 -6.43
N ALA A 97 -5.32 -6.38 -6.41
CA ALA A 97 -3.95 -6.29 -5.89
C ALA A 97 -3.09 -5.27 -6.65
N PHE A 98 -3.17 -5.25 -7.99
CA PHE A 98 -2.45 -4.28 -8.82
C PHE A 98 -2.92 -2.83 -8.60
N SER A 99 -4.14 -2.63 -8.12
CA SER A 99 -4.66 -1.28 -7.83
C SER A 99 -4.09 -0.66 -6.57
N PHE A 100 -3.39 -1.42 -5.72
CA PHE A 100 -2.80 -0.91 -4.50
C PHE A 100 -1.75 0.17 -4.81
N PRO A 101 -1.80 1.36 -4.17
CA PRO A 101 -0.92 2.50 -4.49
C PRO A 101 0.48 2.34 -3.88
N ALA A 102 1.16 1.23 -4.18
CA ALA A 102 2.47 0.87 -3.63
C ALA A 102 3.53 1.96 -3.81
N ALA A 103 3.62 2.51 -5.03
CA ALA A 103 4.60 3.56 -5.33
C ALA A 103 4.36 4.83 -4.49
N ASP A 104 3.11 5.22 -4.28
CA ASP A 104 2.79 6.41 -3.50
C ASP A 104 3.00 6.19 -2.00
N VAL A 105 2.71 4.98 -1.49
CA VAL A 105 3.07 4.58 -0.11
C VAL A 105 4.59 4.68 0.08
N VAL A 106 5.36 4.05 -0.82
CA VAL A 106 6.83 4.08 -0.74
C VAL A 106 7.35 5.51 -0.85
N ARG A 107 6.85 6.33 -1.78
CA ARG A 107 7.24 7.75 -1.88
C ARG A 107 7.03 8.49 -0.56
N ALA A 108 5.88 8.31 0.09
CA ALA A 108 5.58 8.93 1.37
C ALA A 108 6.52 8.46 2.49
N VAL A 109 7.00 7.22 2.43
CA VAL A 109 7.99 6.67 3.37
C VAL A 109 9.36 7.29 3.12
N LEU A 110 9.82 7.31 1.86
CA LEU A 110 11.13 7.85 1.49
C LEU A 110 11.25 9.33 1.88
N ALA A 111 10.17 10.11 1.72
CA ALA A 111 10.11 11.52 2.10
C ALA A 111 10.37 11.78 3.60
N ARG A 112 10.29 10.77 4.47
CA ARG A 112 10.59 10.90 5.91
C ARG A 112 12.08 10.76 6.24
N GLY A 113 12.85 10.11 5.37
CA GLY A 113 14.28 9.89 5.60
C GLY A 113 14.62 9.03 6.82
N LEU A 114 13.67 8.24 7.36
CA LEU A 114 13.94 7.34 8.48
C LEU A 114 14.70 6.10 7.97
N PRO A 115 15.92 5.78 8.46
CA PRO A 115 16.74 4.73 7.86
C PRO A 115 16.09 3.34 7.84
N SER A 116 15.49 2.90 8.94
CA SER A 116 14.84 1.58 9.02
C SER A 116 13.71 1.45 7.99
N MET A 117 12.83 2.45 7.94
CA MET A 117 11.68 2.46 7.01
C MET A 117 12.13 2.63 5.57
N THR A 118 13.15 3.44 5.30
CA THR A 118 13.72 3.62 3.96
C THR A 118 14.24 2.30 3.41
N ARG A 119 14.95 1.51 4.23
CA ARG A 119 15.43 0.19 3.82
C ARG A 119 14.27 -0.75 3.46
N LEU A 120 13.23 -0.81 4.30
CA LEU A 120 12.06 -1.64 4.04
C LEU A 120 11.35 -1.22 2.75
N ALA A 121 11.07 0.09 2.63
CA ALA A 121 10.45 0.68 1.45
C ALA A 121 11.18 0.35 0.14
N LEU A 122 12.51 0.49 0.12
CA LEU A 122 13.32 0.15 -1.06
C LEU A 122 13.26 -1.35 -1.40
N ALA A 123 13.28 -2.22 -0.38
CA ALA A 123 13.20 -3.66 -0.57
C ALA A 123 11.79 -4.14 -0.98
N TRP A 124 10.77 -3.32 -0.76
CA TRP A 124 9.37 -3.64 -1.03
C TRP A 124 8.96 -3.34 -2.49
N LEU A 125 9.78 -2.59 -3.23
CA LEU A 125 9.48 -2.16 -4.60
C LEU A 125 9.61 -3.29 -5.62
N ARG A 126 8.65 -3.34 -6.53
CA ARG A 126 8.76 -4.05 -7.81
C ARG A 126 9.49 -3.18 -8.84
N LEU A 127 10.00 -3.82 -9.89
CA LEU A 127 10.79 -3.14 -10.93
C LEU A 127 10.06 -1.96 -11.59
N THR A 128 8.75 -2.10 -11.85
CA THR A 128 7.92 -1.04 -12.45
C THR A 128 7.78 0.17 -11.52
N GLU A 129 7.62 -0.08 -10.22
CA GLU A 129 7.50 0.96 -9.19
C GLU A 129 8.85 1.66 -8.97
N ALA A 130 9.95 0.91 -8.98
CA ALA A 130 11.31 1.47 -8.91
C ALA A 130 11.60 2.44 -10.05
N ARG A 131 11.14 2.14 -11.27
CA ARG A 131 11.23 3.08 -12.41
C ARG A 131 10.41 4.35 -12.18
N ALA A 132 9.18 4.21 -11.66
CA ALA A 132 8.31 5.34 -11.35
C ALA A 132 8.85 6.22 -10.22
N LEU A 133 9.66 5.66 -9.32
CA LEU A 133 10.26 6.34 -8.16
C LEU A 133 11.74 6.66 -8.33
N ARG A 134 12.27 6.64 -9.56
CA ARG A 134 13.70 6.83 -9.82
C ARG A 134 14.26 8.09 -9.16
N ALA A 135 13.57 9.22 -9.26
CA ALA A 135 14.02 10.48 -8.67
C ALA A 135 14.10 10.40 -7.14
N ASP A 136 13.10 9.81 -6.50
CA ASP A 136 13.04 9.60 -5.04
C ASP A 136 14.17 8.65 -4.58
N ILE A 137 14.41 7.56 -5.32
CA ILE A 137 15.47 6.58 -5.03
C ILE A 137 16.87 7.21 -5.19
N MET A 138 17.10 8.00 -6.24
CA MET A 138 18.36 8.73 -6.42
C MET A 138 18.62 9.76 -5.32
N ALA A 139 17.57 10.38 -4.77
CA ALA A 139 17.72 11.30 -3.65
C ALA A 139 18.25 10.54 -2.42
N VAL A 140 17.73 9.34 -2.15
CA VAL A 140 18.21 8.47 -1.06
C VAL A 140 19.69 8.07 -1.25
N SER A 141 20.09 7.68 -2.46
CA SER A 141 21.48 7.26 -2.71
C SER A 141 22.49 8.40 -2.54
N ARG A 142 22.06 9.65 -2.72
CA ARG A 142 22.89 10.85 -2.57
C ARG A 142 22.82 11.49 -1.18
N ASP A 143 21.94 11.04 -0.30
CA ASP A 143 21.75 11.61 1.01
C ASP A 143 22.93 11.27 1.95
N PRO A 144 23.72 12.25 2.41
CA PRO A 144 24.87 11.98 3.28
C PRO A 144 24.47 11.48 4.68
N THR A 145 23.23 11.72 5.11
CA THR A 145 22.71 11.31 6.42
C THR A 145 22.23 9.86 6.42
N MET A 146 22.02 9.28 5.24
CA MET A 146 21.56 7.91 5.08
C MET A 146 22.72 6.91 5.26
N PRO A 147 22.54 5.82 6.03
CA PRO A 147 23.56 4.76 6.17
C PRO A 147 24.02 4.20 4.83
N VAL A 148 25.33 3.94 4.70
CA VAL A 148 25.96 3.40 3.48
C VAL A 148 25.19 2.21 2.88
N PRO A 149 24.81 1.16 3.66
CA PRO A 149 24.11 0.01 3.07
C PRO A 149 22.76 0.33 2.43
N ILE A 150 22.10 1.41 2.85
CA ILE A 150 20.82 1.87 2.28
C ILE A 150 21.07 2.65 1.00
N ARG A 151 22.12 3.48 0.95
CA ARG A 151 22.52 4.18 -0.27
C ARG A 151 22.93 3.20 -1.36
N ASP A 152 23.70 2.17 -1.01
CA ASP A 152 24.12 1.11 -1.93
C ASP A 152 22.91 0.28 -2.42
N LEU A 153 21.88 0.10 -1.60
CA LEU A 153 20.62 -0.51 -2.02
C LEU A 153 19.88 0.38 -3.02
N ALA A 154 19.74 1.67 -2.72
CA ALA A 154 19.10 2.64 -3.60
C ALA A 154 19.82 2.76 -4.95
N GLU A 155 21.15 2.80 -4.95
CA GLU A 155 21.95 2.85 -6.18
C GLU A 155 21.72 1.62 -7.07
N ARG A 156 21.69 0.41 -6.48
CA ARG A 156 21.40 -0.83 -7.22
C ARG A 156 19.97 -0.90 -7.80
N LEU A 157 19.02 -0.22 -7.18
CA LEU A 157 17.64 -0.13 -7.68
C LEU A 157 17.48 0.95 -8.77
N THR A 158 18.46 1.83 -8.93
CA THR A 158 18.43 2.89 -9.95
C THR A 158 18.81 2.28 -11.30
N VAL A 159 17.82 1.84 -12.08
CA VAL A 159 18.03 1.28 -13.42
C VAL A 159 18.44 2.39 -14.40
N PRO A 160 19.45 2.19 -15.26
CA PRO A 160 19.75 3.09 -16.38
C PRO A 160 18.58 3.19 -17.38
N GLU A 161 18.47 4.32 -18.09
CA GLU A 161 17.46 4.53 -19.14
C GLU A 161 17.62 3.60 -20.34
#